data_AF-A0A6I2G162-F1
#
_entry.id   AF-A0A6I2G162-F1
#
_cell.length_a   1.000
_cell.length_b   1.000
_cell.length_c   1.000
_cell.angle_alpha   90.00
_cell.angle_beta   90.00
_cell.angle_gamma   90.00
#
_symmetry.space_group_name_H-M   'P 1'
#
loop_
_entity.id
_entity.type
_entity.pdbx_description
1 polymer ?
#
loop_
_entity_poly.entity_id
_entity_poly.type
_entity_poly.pdbx_seq_one_letter_code
_entity_poly.pdbx_strand_id
1 'polypeptide(L)'
;MSWEDLHARTDILHTVLDRAARNPADTKLFDDLPELDRLFGGRDGLLLALRHRWQNHLTVKLDHALAQGKSAVEVYLELATEQPALRAVLDTYDTDHRYSRPHPRAMAS
;
A
#
# COMPACT_ATOMS: atom_id res chain seq x y z
N MET A 1 19.44 -8.29 1.19
CA MET A 1 19.16 -6.88 1.54
C MET A 1 20.10 -6.48 2.66
N SER A 2 20.76 -5.34 2.51
CA SER A 2 21.54 -4.70 3.57
C SER A 2 20.65 -3.86 4.49
N TRP A 3 21.21 -3.39 5.60
CA TRP A 3 20.56 -2.38 6.46
C TRP A 3 20.29 -1.08 5.71
N GLU A 4 21.21 -0.67 4.84
CA GLU A 4 21.06 0.49 3.96
C GLU A 4 19.89 0.33 2.98
N ASP A 5 19.70 -0.85 2.38
CA ASP A 5 18.55 -1.13 1.51
C ASP A 5 17.22 -0.97 2.27
N LEU A 6 17.18 -1.35 3.55
CA LEU A 6 15.96 -1.22 4.37
C LEU A 6 15.60 0.26 4.60
N HIS A 7 16.61 1.08 4.92
CA HIS A 7 16.40 2.52 5.10
C HIS A 7 15.97 3.19 3.80
N ALA A 8 16.67 2.92 2.69
CA ALA A 8 16.31 3.50 1.39
C ALA A 8 14.88 3.14 0.96
N ARG A 9 14.44 1.89 1.18
CA ARG A 9 13.04 1.50 0.93
C ARG A 9 12.05 2.29 1.79
N THR A 10 12.38 2.49 3.05
CA THR A 10 11.53 3.23 4.00
C THR A 10 11.40 4.69 3.60
N ASP A 11 12.51 5.31 3.18
CA ASP A 11 12.55 6.70 2.74
C ASP A 11 11.74 6.92 1.46
N ILE A 12 11.82 6.00 0.50
CA ILE A 12 10.99 6.03 -0.72
C ILE A 12 9.50 5.94 -0.36
N LEU A 13 9.12 5.03 0.54
CA LEU A 13 7.73 4.89 0.99
C LEU A 13 7.23 6.16 1.66
N HIS A 14 8.00 6.75 2.58
CA HIS A 14 7.64 8.00 3.25
C HIS A 14 7.54 9.17 2.26
N THR A 15 8.51 9.31 1.36
CA THR A 15 8.51 10.38 0.35
C THR A 15 7.24 10.34 -0.50
N VAL A 16 6.83 9.16 -0.97
CA VAL A 16 5.61 9.01 -1.76
C VAL A 16 4.36 9.30 -0.93
N LEU A 17 4.28 8.82 0.31
CA LEU A 17 3.14 9.09 1.19
C LEU A 17 3.03 10.57 1.55
N ASP A 18 4.15 11.27 1.79
CA ASP A 18 4.19 12.70 2.07
C ASP A 18 3.74 13.53 0.87
N ARG A 19 4.13 13.12 -0.34
CA ARG A 19 3.66 13.73 -1.59
C ARG A 19 2.17 13.47 -1.80
N ALA A 20 1.72 12.23 -1.59
CA ALA A 20 0.32 11.86 -1.72
C ALA A 20 -0.60 12.55 -0.70
N ALA A 21 -0.10 12.85 0.50
CA ALA A 21 -0.82 13.64 1.49
C ALA A 21 -1.18 15.05 0.99
N ARG A 22 -0.41 15.59 0.03
CA ARG A 22 -0.69 16.88 -0.61
C ARG A 22 -1.56 16.71 -1.85
N ASN A 23 -1.20 15.78 -2.73
CA ASN A 23 -1.96 15.46 -3.92
C ASN A 23 -1.67 14.01 -4.37
N PRO A 24 -2.58 13.05 -4.13
CA PRO A 24 -2.38 11.65 -4.49
C PRO A 24 -2.46 11.41 -6.01
N ALA A 25 -3.07 12.33 -6.76
CA ALA A 25 -3.20 12.27 -8.22
C ALA A 25 -2.10 13.05 -8.96
N ASP A 26 -1.07 13.53 -8.25
CA ASP A 26 0.06 14.22 -8.88
C ASP A 26 0.78 13.27 -9.85
N THR A 27 0.93 13.69 -11.10
CA THR A 27 1.66 12.94 -12.13
C THR A 27 3.12 12.72 -11.74
N LYS A 28 3.68 13.58 -10.87
CA LYS A 28 5.07 13.54 -10.39
C LYS A 28 5.24 12.77 -9.09
N LEU A 29 4.22 12.06 -8.63
CA LEU A 29 4.24 11.37 -7.33
C LEU A 29 5.47 10.45 -7.17
N PHE A 30 5.89 9.80 -8.26
CA PHE A 30 7.00 8.83 -8.30
C PHE A 30 8.30 9.38 -8.92
N ASP A 31 8.35 10.67 -9.26
CA ASP A 31 9.51 11.28 -9.90
C ASP A 31 10.63 11.52 -8.89
N ASP A 32 11.87 11.58 -9.36
CA ASP A 32 13.04 11.89 -8.51
C ASP A 32 13.14 10.98 -7.26
N LEU A 33 12.88 9.67 -7.44
CA LEU A 33 13.06 8.63 -6.43
C LEU A 33 14.25 7.76 -6.82
N PRO A 34 15.48 8.10 -6.37
CA PRO A 34 16.64 7.24 -6.58
C PRO A 34 16.35 5.83 -6.07
N GLU A 35 16.93 4.82 -6.70
CA GLU A 35 16.81 3.42 -6.29
C GLU A 35 15.40 2.80 -6.40
N LEU A 36 14.37 3.54 -6.87
CA LEU A 36 13.01 3.01 -7.04
C LEU A 36 13.00 1.77 -7.92
N ASP A 37 13.69 1.82 -9.06
CA ASP A 37 13.76 0.69 -9.99
C ASP A 37 14.52 -0.50 -9.39
N ARG A 38 15.66 -0.26 -8.73
CA ARG A 38 16.45 -1.34 -8.13
C ARG A 38 15.74 -1.99 -6.95
N LEU A 39 15.14 -1.19 -6.06
CA LEU A 39 14.57 -1.68 -4.81
C LEU A 39 13.16 -2.22 -4.98
N PHE A 40 12.35 -1.59 -5.83
CA PHE A 40 10.94 -1.95 -5.98
C PHE A 40 10.62 -2.57 -7.33
N GLY A 41 11.52 -2.56 -8.32
CA GLY A 41 11.16 -2.91 -9.69
C GLY A 41 10.29 -1.84 -10.35
N GLY A 42 10.45 -0.58 -9.92
CA GLY A 42 9.74 0.58 -10.45
C GLY A 42 8.42 0.87 -9.74
N ARG A 43 7.62 1.75 -10.36
CA ARG A 43 6.35 2.26 -9.81
C ARG A 43 5.39 1.14 -9.39
N ASP A 44 5.18 0.15 -10.24
CA ASP A 44 4.18 -0.91 -9.97
C ASP A 44 4.58 -1.78 -8.77
N GLY A 45 5.87 -2.03 -8.58
CA GLY A 45 6.32 -2.77 -7.40
C GLY A 45 6.28 -1.95 -6.10
N LEU A 46 6.44 -0.62 -6.18
CA LEU A 46 6.17 0.26 -5.03
C LEU A 46 4.68 0.27 -4.67
N LEU A 47 3.79 0.36 -5.66
CA LEU A 47 2.34 0.25 -5.45
C LEU A 47 1.96 -1.10 -4.83
N LEU A 48 2.58 -2.19 -5.28
CA LEU A 48 2.39 -3.52 -4.69
C LEU A 48 2.87 -3.57 -3.23
N ALA A 49 4.01 -2.94 -2.91
CA ALA A 49 4.52 -2.86 -1.55
C ALA A 49 3.57 -2.07 -0.62
N LEU A 50 3.03 -0.94 -1.09
CA LEU A 50 2.03 -0.15 -0.37
C LEU A 50 0.73 -0.93 -0.16
N ARG A 51 0.27 -1.67 -1.17
CA ARG A 51 -0.89 -2.57 -1.06
C ARG A 51 -0.66 -3.67 -0.03
N HIS A 52 0.50 -4.33 -0.07
CA HIS A 52 0.84 -5.36 0.90
C HIS A 52 0.88 -4.79 2.34
N ARG A 53 1.46 -3.59 2.53
CA ARG A 53 1.43 -2.89 3.82
C ARG A 53 0.00 -2.64 4.32
N TRP A 54 -0.88 -2.13 3.46
CA TRP A 54 -2.29 -1.92 3.80
C TRP A 54 -2.97 -3.22 4.22
N GLN A 55 -2.81 -4.28 3.42
CA GLN A 55 -3.43 -5.57 3.71
C GLN A 55 -2.95 -6.15 5.04
N ASN A 56 -1.65 -6.06 5.33
CA ASN A 56 -1.10 -6.54 6.60
C ASN A 56 -1.69 -5.79 7.80
N HIS A 57 -1.77 -4.46 7.72
CA HIS A 57 -2.36 -3.65 8.80
C HIS A 57 -3.86 -3.93 8.97
N LEU A 58 -4.58 -4.11 7.85
CA LEU A 58 -6.00 -4.44 7.87
C LEU A 58 -6.24 -5.81 8.50
N THR A 59 -5.50 -6.84 8.09
CA THR A 59 -5.60 -8.20 8.66
C THR A 59 -5.36 -8.17 10.17
N VAL A 60 -4.27 -7.56 10.63
CA VAL A 60 -3.95 -7.48 12.07
C VAL A 60 -5.07 -6.77 12.84
N LYS A 61 -5.61 -5.67 12.31
CA LYS A 61 -6.73 -4.98 12.97
C LYS A 61 -8.00 -5.82 13.01
N LEU A 62 -8.33 -6.51 11.92
CA LEU A 62 -9.51 -7.38 11.85
C LEU A 62 -9.43 -8.50 12.89
N ASP A 63 -8.26 -9.14 13.04
CA ASP A 63 -8.05 -10.22 14.00
C ASP A 63 -8.38 -9.78 15.44
N HIS A 64 -8.06 -8.53 15.80
CA HIS A 64 -8.38 -7.98 17.12
C HIS A 64 -9.81 -7.45 17.24
N ALA A 65 -10.33 -6.79 16.20
CA ALA A 65 -11.58 -6.04 16.24
C ALA A 65 -12.83 -6.91 16.07
N LEU A 66 -12.73 -8.02 15.33
CA LEU A 66 -13.84 -8.98 15.21
C LEU A 66 -14.17 -9.62 16.56
N ALA A 67 -13.16 -9.88 17.39
CA ALA A 67 -13.35 -10.35 18.77
C ALA A 67 -14.07 -9.32 19.66
N GLN A 68 -14.12 -8.05 19.26
CA GLN A 68 -14.76 -6.94 19.96
C GLN A 68 -16.12 -6.55 19.34
N GLY A 69 -16.61 -7.29 18.33
CA GLY A 69 -17.89 -7.05 17.69
C GLY A 69 -17.91 -5.95 16.63
N LYS A 70 -16.75 -5.40 16.23
CA LYS A 70 -16.68 -4.44 15.12
C LYS A 70 -16.84 -5.16 13.79
N SER A 71 -17.53 -4.53 12.84
CA SER A 71 -17.63 -5.01 11.47
C SER A 71 -16.33 -4.76 10.69
N ALA A 72 -16.09 -5.55 9.64
CA ALA A 72 -14.95 -5.34 8.77
C ALA A 72 -14.94 -3.97 8.08
N VAL A 73 -16.12 -3.40 7.82
CA VAL A 73 -16.28 -2.06 7.23
C VAL A 73 -15.82 -0.98 8.21
N GLU A 74 -16.20 -1.07 9.49
CA GLU A 74 -15.75 -0.13 10.52
C GLU A 74 -14.22 -0.16 10.66
N VAL A 75 -13.63 -1.36 10.70
CA VAL A 75 -12.17 -1.51 10.80
C VAL A 75 -11.45 -0.93 9.58
N TYR A 76 -11.99 -1.13 8.38
CA TYR A 76 -11.47 -0.54 7.15
C TYR A 76 -11.50 0.99 7.21
N LEU A 77 -12.64 1.58 7.63
CA LEU A 77 -12.80 3.02 7.74
C LEU A 77 -11.86 3.61 8.80
N GLU A 78 -11.72 2.97 9.95
CA GLU A 78 -10.76 3.37 10.99
C GLU A 78 -9.31 3.33 10.47
N LEU A 79 -8.94 2.29 9.72
CA LEU A 79 -7.60 2.23 9.14
C LEU A 79 -7.38 3.31 8.07
N ALA A 80 -8.43 3.63 7.30
CA ALA A 80 -8.38 4.67 6.28
C ALA A 80 -8.20 6.06 6.90
N THR A 81 -8.81 6.33 8.07
CA THR A 81 -8.62 7.59 8.79
C THR A 81 -7.25 7.69 9.45
N GLU A 82 -6.66 6.57 9.88
CA GLU A 82 -5.30 6.52 10.42
C GLU A 82 -4.22 6.69 9.35
N GLN A 83 -4.45 6.18 8.14
CA GLN A 83 -3.48 6.22 7.04
C GLN A 83 -4.11 6.80 5.76
N PRO A 84 -4.55 8.07 5.78
CA PRO A 84 -5.32 8.67 4.69
C PRO A 84 -4.50 8.77 3.39
N ALA A 85 -3.21 9.12 3.48
CA ALA A 85 -2.33 9.22 2.32
C ALA A 85 -2.12 7.85 1.64
N LEU A 86 -1.96 6.78 2.43
CA LEU A 86 -1.82 5.43 1.90
C LEU A 86 -3.09 5.00 1.19
N ARG A 87 -4.26 5.18 1.83
CA ARG A 87 -5.55 4.86 1.23
C ARG A 87 -5.78 5.62 -0.07
N ALA A 88 -5.48 6.91 -0.09
CA ALA A 88 -5.62 7.76 -1.26
C ALA A 88 -4.75 7.31 -2.45
N VAL A 89 -3.51 6.86 -2.22
CA VAL A 89 -2.67 6.27 -3.28
C VAL A 89 -3.33 4.99 -3.81
N LEU A 90 -3.77 4.09 -2.93
CA LEU A 90 -4.36 2.82 -3.35
C LEU A 90 -5.66 3.01 -4.16
N ASP A 91 -6.46 4.02 -3.81
CA ASP A 91 -7.67 4.42 -4.54
C ASP A 91 -7.33 5.03 -5.91
N THR A 92 -6.39 5.97 -5.94
CA THR A 92 -6.02 6.71 -7.16
C THR A 92 -5.47 5.78 -8.25
N TYR A 93 -4.66 4.80 -7.85
CA TYR A 93 -4.07 3.83 -8.79
C TYR A 93 -4.86 2.52 -8.88
N ASP A 94 -6.07 2.50 -8.29
CA ASP A 94 -7.03 1.40 -8.30
C ASP A 94 -6.34 0.04 -8.02
N THR A 95 -5.59 -0.03 -6.92
CA THR A 95 -4.87 -1.28 -6.61
C THR A 95 -5.83 -2.41 -6.20
N ASP A 96 -7.09 -2.09 -5.86
CA ASP A 96 -8.12 -3.04 -5.45
C ASP A 96 -8.55 -3.95 -6.60
N HIS A 97 -8.73 -3.44 -7.82
CA HIS A 97 -9.02 -4.31 -8.97
C HIS A 97 -7.88 -5.31 -9.25
N ARG A 98 -6.64 -4.94 -8.92
CA ARG A 98 -5.46 -5.79 -9.15
C ARG A 98 -5.39 -6.93 -8.14
N TYR A 99 -5.98 -6.78 -6.97
CA TYR A 99 -5.96 -7.78 -5.91
C TYR A 99 -7.19 -8.71 -5.93
N SER A 100 -8.34 -8.23 -6.41
CA SER A 100 -9.56 -9.05 -6.55
C SER A 100 -9.55 -10.00 -7.76
N ARG A 101 -8.59 -9.91 -8.69
CA ARG A 101 -8.45 -10.93 -9.73
C ARG A 101 -7.74 -12.16 -9.16
N PRO A 102 -8.40 -13.32 -9.06
CA PRO A 102 -7.71 -14.55 -8.69
C PRO A 102 -6.59 -14.80 -9.70
N HIS A 103 -5.40 -15.05 -9.19
CA HIS A 103 -4.26 -15.43 -10.01
C HIS A 103 -4.65 -16.68 -10.83
N PRO A 104 -4.49 -16.71 -12.17
CA PRO A 104 -4.95 -17.81 -13.03
C PRO A 104 -4.44 -19.20 -12.62
N ARG A 105 -3.35 -19.24 -11.85
CA ARG A 105 -2.72 -20.45 -11.33
C ARG A 105 -3.53 -21.18 -10.25
N ALA A 106 -4.60 -20.58 -9.75
CA ALA A 106 -5.55 -21.19 -8.80
C ALA A 106 -6.81 -21.78 -9.48
N MET A 107 -6.94 -21.68 -10.81
CA MET A 107 -8.11 -22.15 -11.58
C MET A 107 -7.76 -23.27 -12.57
N ALA A 108 -6.54 -23.80 -12.52
CA ALA A 108 -6.18 -25.04 -13.22
C ALA A 108 -6.32 -26.20 -12.22
N SER A 109 -7.51 -26.78 -12.17
CA SER A 109 -7.79 -28.13 -11.65
C SER A 109 -8.32 -28.98 -12.78
#